data_AF-A0A7V2F423-F1
#
_entry.id   AF-A0A7V2F423-F1
#
_cell.length_a   1.000
_cell.length_b   1.000
_cell.length_c   1.000
_cell.angle_alpha   90.00
_cell.angle_beta   90.00
_cell.angle_gamma   90.00
#
_symmetry.space_group_name_H-M   'P 1'
#
loop_
_entity.id
_entity.type
_entity.pdbx_description
1 polymer ?
#
loop_
_entity_poly.entity_id
_entity_poly.type
_entity_poly.pdbx_seq_one_letter_code
_entity_poly.pdbx_strand_id
1 'polypeptide(L)'
;MLSAFDSVTRHGDSVIGRVYGDHSATPARDLGQIVWPIVKEAMSGVIYRAMADLETSEGMGLTASGLDAVVRVADSAAKATLMVEDDYHIRGSIGRHDSVSVISPDIDIREAIDDAVDAVIEKVLKTGGNVIFTPGGSLTGRNRIVLLLSEAADI
;
A
#
# COMPACT_ATOMS: atom_id res chain seq x y z
N MET A 1 -16.08 27.65 11.01
CA MET A 1 -15.09 27.44 9.92
C MET A 1 -15.23 26.04 9.31
N LEU A 2 -15.38 24.98 10.11
CA LEU A 2 -15.66 23.61 9.61
C LEU A 2 -16.95 23.50 8.78
N SER A 3 -18.06 24.04 9.28
CA SER A 3 -19.35 24.00 8.56
C SER A 3 -19.33 24.77 7.23
N ALA A 4 -18.47 25.79 7.12
CA ALA A 4 -18.26 26.49 5.86
C ALA A 4 -17.45 25.62 4.88
N PHE A 5 -16.40 24.94 5.35
CA PHE A 5 -15.65 23.97 4.56
C PHE A 5 -16.55 22.82 4.06
N ASP A 6 -17.39 22.27 4.92
CA ASP A 6 -18.33 21.20 4.55
C ASP A 6 -19.35 21.63 3.49
N SER A 7 -19.78 22.90 3.53
CA SER A 7 -20.74 23.43 2.54
C SER A 7 -20.18 23.67 1.14
N VAL A 8 -18.85 23.71 1.00
CA VAL A 8 -18.17 24.06 -0.27
C VAL A 8 -17.26 22.97 -0.80
N THR A 9 -16.86 22.02 0.05
CA THR A 9 -15.95 20.95 -0.37
C THR A 9 -16.65 19.98 -1.31
N ARG A 10 -15.99 19.66 -2.43
CA ARG A 10 -16.40 18.59 -3.36
C ARG A 10 -15.73 17.24 -3.02
N HIS A 11 -14.87 17.23 -2.01
CA HIS A 11 -14.06 16.08 -1.61
C HIS A 11 -14.41 15.60 -0.20
N GLY A 12 -15.68 15.70 0.18
CA GLY A 12 -16.17 15.26 1.50
C GLY A 12 -15.78 13.81 1.81
N ASP A 13 -15.79 12.96 0.79
CA ASP A 13 -15.45 11.53 0.89
C ASP A 13 -13.95 11.27 1.17
N SER A 14 -13.08 12.25 0.94
CA SER A 14 -11.64 12.17 1.25
C SER A 14 -11.32 12.64 2.68
N VAL A 15 -12.31 13.14 3.43
CA VAL A 15 -12.12 13.61 4.81
C VAL A 15 -12.16 12.41 5.76
N ILE A 16 -10.99 12.01 6.26
CA ILE A 16 -10.84 10.84 7.15
C ILE A 16 -11.27 11.11 8.61
N GLY A 17 -11.52 12.37 8.98
CA GLY A 17 -12.08 12.73 10.28
C GLY A 17 -12.07 14.23 10.58
N ARG A 18 -12.67 14.62 11.71
CA ARG A 18 -12.86 16.02 12.12
C ARG A 18 -12.49 16.17 13.60
N VAL A 19 -11.77 17.25 13.91
CA VAL A 19 -11.52 17.68 15.29
C VAL A 19 -12.38 18.92 15.56
N TYR A 20 -13.22 18.86 16.59
CA TYR A 20 -14.06 19.97 17.01
C TYR A 20 -13.39 20.73 18.16
N GLY A 21 -13.44 22.07 18.11
CA GLY A 21 -12.82 22.94 19.12
C GLY A 21 -12.24 24.20 18.48
N ASP A 22 -11.79 25.13 19.32
CA ASP A 22 -10.98 26.26 18.85
C ASP A 22 -9.49 25.88 18.90
N HIS A 23 -8.89 25.83 17.72
CA HIS A 23 -7.47 25.54 17.53
C HIS A 23 -6.75 26.64 16.77
N SER A 24 -7.31 27.86 16.70
CA SER A 24 -6.73 28.96 15.93
C SER A 24 -5.34 29.39 16.40
N ALA A 25 -5.01 29.10 17.66
CA ALA A 25 -3.71 29.38 18.28
C ALA A 25 -2.92 28.11 18.64
N THR A 26 -3.39 26.91 18.27
CA THR A 26 -2.69 25.67 18.59
C THR A 26 -1.47 25.49 17.68
N PRO A 27 -0.26 25.27 18.24
CA PRO A 27 0.94 25.00 17.44
C PRO A 27 0.78 23.73 16.58
N ALA A 28 1.42 23.69 15.40
CA ALA A 28 1.34 22.56 14.47
C ALA A 28 1.72 21.21 15.11
N ARG A 29 2.71 21.20 16.00
CA ARG A 29 3.12 19.99 16.76
C ARG A 29 1.97 19.44 17.61
N ASP A 30 1.26 20.33 18.30
CA ASP A 30 0.20 19.96 19.23
C ASP A 30 -1.08 19.60 18.47
N LEU A 31 -1.36 20.30 17.36
CA LEU A 31 -2.36 19.88 16.37
C LEU A 31 -2.10 18.45 15.86
N GLY A 32 -0.84 18.13 15.55
CA GLY A 32 -0.43 16.79 15.15
C GLY A 32 -0.81 15.74 16.20
N GLN A 33 -0.56 16.01 17.48
CA GLN A 33 -0.93 15.11 18.57
C GLN A 33 -2.45 14.95 18.74
N ILE A 34 -3.21 16.02 18.55
CA ILE A 34 -4.67 16.02 18.66
C ILE A 34 -5.31 15.23 17.51
N VAL A 35 -4.78 15.36 16.29
CA VAL A 35 -5.31 14.69 15.10
C VAL A 35 -4.85 13.23 15.02
N TRP A 36 -3.73 12.88 15.64
CA TRP A 36 -3.11 11.55 15.52
C TRP A 36 -4.02 10.35 15.87
N PRO A 37 -4.86 10.40 16.92
CA PRO A 37 -5.80 9.31 17.22
C PRO A 37 -6.80 9.05 16.08
N ILE A 38 -7.30 10.10 15.42
CA ILE A 38 -8.23 10.01 14.29
C ILE A 38 -7.53 9.36 13.09
N VAL A 39 -6.29 9.78 12.81
CA VAL A 39 -5.48 9.19 11.74
C VAL A 39 -5.26 7.70 12.01
N LYS A 40 -4.90 7.34 13.24
CA LYS A 40 -4.74 5.94 13.65
C LYS A 40 -6.01 5.12 13.46
N GLU A 41 -7.15 5.63 13.91
CA GLU A 41 -8.43 4.94 13.76
C GLU A 41 -8.81 4.73 12.28
N ALA A 42 -8.66 5.77 11.46
CA ALA A 42 -8.91 5.68 10.03
C ALA A 42 -7.98 4.65 9.36
N MET A 43 -6.69 4.67 9.69
CA MET A 43 -5.71 3.69 9.20
C MET A 43 -6.03 2.27 9.66
N SER A 44 -6.41 2.07 10.93
CA SER A 44 -6.81 0.76 11.45
C SER A 44 -8.02 0.19 10.72
N GLY A 45 -9.02 1.02 10.40
CA GLY A 45 -10.17 0.59 9.60
C GLY A 45 -9.81 0.19 8.17
N VAL A 46 -8.85 0.89 7.54
CA VAL A 46 -8.31 0.51 6.23
C VAL A 46 -7.58 -0.82 6.30
N ILE A 47 -6.68 -1.00 7.28
CA ILE A 47 -5.90 -2.23 7.45
C ILE A 47 -6.82 -3.42 7.74
N TYR A 48 -7.82 -3.25 8.62
CA TYR A 48 -8.77 -4.32 8.93
C TYR A 48 -9.53 -4.81 7.69
N ARG A 49 -10.05 -3.88 6.87
CA ARG A 49 -10.71 -4.23 5.60
C ARG A 49 -9.75 -4.92 4.63
N ALA A 50 -8.54 -4.38 4.49
CA ALA A 50 -7.54 -4.97 3.61
C ALA A 50 -7.17 -6.41 4.01
N MET A 51 -7.07 -6.70 5.31
CA MET A 51 -6.83 -8.07 5.80
C MET A 51 -8.01 -9.01 5.52
N ALA A 52 -9.25 -8.53 5.64
CA ALA A 52 -10.44 -9.31 5.29
C ALA A 52 -10.53 -9.58 3.77
N ASP A 53 -10.19 -8.59 2.94
CA ASP A 53 -10.11 -8.72 1.48
C ASP A 53 -9.03 -9.72 1.07
N LEU A 54 -7.90 -9.72 1.79
CA LEU A 54 -6.82 -10.68 1.62
C LEU A 54 -7.28 -12.11 1.93
N GLU A 55 -7.90 -12.35 3.09
CA GLU A 55 -8.44 -13.67 3.46
C GLU A 55 -9.46 -14.18 2.42
N THR A 56 -10.31 -13.29 1.93
CA THR A 56 -11.30 -13.61 0.88
C THR A 56 -10.61 -13.99 -0.43
N SER A 57 -9.64 -13.19 -0.87
CA SER A 57 -8.89 -13.41 -2.12
C SER A 57 -8.07 -14.70 -2.07
N GLU A 58 -7.49 -15.03 -0.90
CA GLU A 58 -6.77 -16.30 -0.69
C GLU A 58 -7.70 -17.50 -0.83
N GLY A 59 -8.90 -17.43 -0.25
CA GLY A 59 -9.92 -18.46 -0.40
C GLY A 59 -10.33 -18.71 -1.86
N MET A 60 -10.19 -17.69 -2.72
CA MET A 60 -10.47 -17.76 -4.15
C MET A 60 -9.24 -18.08 -5.01
N GLY A 61 -8.03 -18.16 -4.42
CA GLY A 61 -6.78 -18.32 -5.16
C GLY A 61 -6.37 -17.09 -5.99
N LEU A 62 -6.90 -15.92 -5.66
CA LEU A 62 -6.67 -14.64 -6.35
C LEU A 62 -5.56 -13.81 -5.69
N THR A 63 -4.50 -14.47 -5.24
CA THR A 63 -3.39 -13.83 -4.53
C THR A 63 -2.04 -14.27 -5.07
N ALA A 64 -1.10 -13.32 -5.16
CA ALA A 64 0.31 -13.60 -5.39
C ALA A 64 1.13 -13.12 -4.19
N SER A 65 1.76 -14.05 -3.45
CA SER A 65 2.49 -13.75 -2.21
C SER A 65 4.01 -13.85 -2.39
N GLY A 66 4.73 -12.89 -1.84
CA GLY A 66 6.18 -12.75 -1.99
C GLY A 66 6.60 -12.01 -3.27
N LEU A 67 7.74 -11.33 -3.20
CA LEU A 67 8.20 -10.40 -4.23
C LEU A 67 8.23 -11.04 -5.63
N ASP A 68 8.82 -12.22 -5.76
CA ASP A 68 8.94 -12.91 -7.06
C ASP A 68 7.57 -13.19 -7.70
N ALA A 69 6.59 -13.60 -6.89
CA ALA A 69 5.25 -13.88 -7.39
C ALA A 69 4.53 -12.60 -7.79
N VAL A 70 4.63 -11.56 -6.97
CA VAL A 70 4.04 -10.24 -7.23
C VAL A 70 4.62 -9.64 -8.52
N VAL A 71 5.94 -9.62 -8.68
CA VAL A 71 6.62 -9.10 -9.89
C VAL A 71 6.08 -9.75 -11.16
N ARG A 72 5.85 -11.07 -11.15
CA ARG A 72 5.37 -11.80 -12.33
C ARG A 72 3.96 -11.41 -12.77
N VAL A 73 3.13 -10.91 -11.87
CA VAL A 73 1.72 -10.60 -12.16
C VAL A 73 1.40 -9.11 -12.13
N ALA A 74 2.25 -8.28 -11.52
CA ALA A 74 1.99 -6.84 -11.32
C ALA A 74 1.76 -6.09 -12.65
N ASP A 75 2.49 -6.44 -13.71
CA ASP A 75 2.40 -5.77 -15.01
C ASP A 75 1.06 -6.04 -15.74
N SER A 76 0.38 -7.14 -15.42
CA SER A 76 -0.88 -7.54 -16.06
C SER A 76 -2.11 -7.38 -15.16
N ALA A 77 -1.90 -7.11 -13.88
CA ALA A 77 -2.97 -7.01 -12.89
C ALA A 77 -3.54 -5.58 -12.85
N ALA A 78 -4.57 -5.33 -13.67
CA ALA A 78 -5.31 -4.08 -13.64
C ALA A 78 -6.11 -3.96 -12.33
N LYS A 79 -6.10 -2.77 -11.71
CA LYS A 79 -6.88 -2.47 -10.48
C LYS A 79 -6.62 -3.41 -9.29
N ALA A 80 -5.46 -4.07 -9.26
CA ALA A 80 -5.06 -4.92 -8.15
C ALA A 80 -4.72 -4.12 -6.88
N THR A 81 -4.79 -4.77 -5.72
CA THR A 81 -4.37 -4.16 -4.45
C THR A 81 -3.09 -4.83 -3.97
N LEU A 82 -2.01 -4.06 -3.86
CA LEU A 82 -0.76 -4.49 -3.26
C LEU A 82 -0.78 -4.19 -1.76
N MET A 83 -0.55 -5.19 -0.95
CA MET A 83 -0.30 -5.03 0.48
C MET A 83 1.17 -5.30 0.75
N VAL A 84 1.82 -4.42 1.50
CA VAL A 84 3.25 -4.51 1.82
C VAL A 84 3.51 -4.05 3.25
N GLU A 85 4.39 -4.72 3.97
CA GLU A 85 4.80 -4.25 5.29
C GLU A 85 5.60 -2.94 5.19
N ASP A 86 5.30 -1.98 6.08
CA ASP A 86 5.87 -0.62 6.06
C ASP A 86 7.38 -0.57 6.27
N ASP A 87 7.95 -1.63 6.83
CA ASP A 87 9.37 -1.83 7.06
C ASP A 87 10.03 -2.83 6.10
N TYR A 88 9.32 -3.26 5.04
CA TYR A 88 9.82 -4.21 4.06
C TYR A 88 10.46 -3.52 2.84
N HIS A 89 11.76 -3.75 2.70
CA HIS A 89 12.62 -3.11 1.71
C HIS A 89 13.67 -4.11 1.22
N ILE A 90 13.90 -4.18 -0.10
CA ILE A 90 14.96 -5.00 -0.72
C ILE A 90 15.85 -4.07 -1.55
N ARG A 91 17.00 -3.71 -0.98
CA ARG A 91 18.02 -2.93 -1.69
C ARG A 91 18.56 -3.72 -2.87
N GLY A 92 18.58 -3.10 -4.04
CA GLY A 92 19.30 -3.62 -5.21
C GLY A 92 20.78 -3.83 -4.89
N SER A 93 21.22 -5.09 -4.87
CA SER A 93 22.63 -5.43 -4.74
C SER A 93 23.31 -5.25 -6.10
N ILE A 94 24.01 -4.13 -6.30
CA ILE A 94 25.11 -4.07 -7.26
C ILE A 94 26.36 -4.60 -6.54
N GLY A 95 26.46 -5.92 -6.44
CA GLY A 95 27.53 -6.59 -5.71
C GLY A 95 27.86 -7.93 -6.33
N ARG A 96 28.92 -7.96 -7.14
CA ARG A 96 29.55 -9.15 -7.69
C ARG A 96 29.89 -10.15 -6.55
N HIS A 97 29.14 -11.24 -6.44
CA HIS A 97 29.49 -12.58 -5.93
C HIS A 97 28.30 -13.27 -5.22
N ASP A 98 28.01 -14.49 -5.70
CA ASP A 98 27.22 -15.58 -5.09
C ASP A 98 26.22 -15.21 -3.98
N SER A 99 24.94 -15.11 -4.35
CA SER A 99 23.88 -16.02 -3.87
C SER A 99 22.50 -15.55 -4.36
N VAL A 100 21.89 -16.39 -5.20
CA VAL A 100 20.49 -16.40 -5.65
C VAL A 100 20.00 -15.18 -6.45
N SER A 101 20.21 -15.30 -7.76
CA SER A 101 19.52 -14.56 -8.81
C SER A 101 18.17 -15.21 -9.11
N VAL A 102 17.07 -14.46 -8.97
CA VAL A 102 15.89 -14.53 -9.85
C VAL A 102 15.40 -13.10 -10.08
N ILE A 103 16.23 -12.30 -10.74
CA ILE A 103 15.75 -11.05 -11.34
C ILE A 103 15.11 -11.47 -12.66
N SER A 104 13.78 -11.33 -12.75
CA SER A 104 13.04 -11.54 -14.00
C SER A 104 13.68 -10.72 -15.13
N PRO A 105 13.80 -11.25 -16.37
CA PRO A 105 14.42 -10.53 -17.48
C PRO A 105 13.72 -9.21 -17.86
N ASP A 106 12.51 -8.97 -17.33
CA ASP A 106 11.72 -7.75 -17.56
C ASP A 106 11.93 -6.62 -16.53
N ILE A 107 12.81 -6.82 -15.53
CA ILE A 107 13.27 -5.70 -14.70
C ILE A 107 14.56 -5.21 -15.34
N ASP A 108 14.50 -4.10 -16.09
CA ASP A 108 15.70 -3.43 -16.57
C ASP A 108 16.55 -3.09 -15.35
N ILE A 109 17.70 -3.75 -15.25
CA ILE A 109 18.65 -3.69 -14.13
C ILE A 109 19.16 -2.25 -13.91
N ARG A 110 18.86 -1.31 -14.82
CA ARG A 110 19.06 0.13 -14.64
C ARG A 110 18.11 0.79 -13.64
N GLU A 111 16.93 0.23 -13.37
CA GLU A 111 16.02 0.69 -12.32
C GLU A 111 16.38 0.11 -10.93
N ALA A 112 17.18 -0.96 -10.88
CA ALA A 112 17.62 -1.66 -9.65
C ALA A 112 18.71 -0.92 -8.84
N ILE A 113 18.87 0.39 -9.04
CA ILE A 113 19.56 1.26 -8.07
C ILE A 113 18.60 1.58 -6.92
N ASP A 114 17.28 1.49 -7.17
CA ASP A 114 16.21 1.68 -6.19
C ASP A 114 15.74 0.34 -5.59
N ASP A 115 15.02 0.41 -4.48
CA ASP A 115 14.43 -0.74 -3.80
C ASP A 115 13.51 -1.55 -4.74
N ALA A 116 13.68 -2.88 -4.79
CA ALA A 116 12.84 -3.74 -5.63
C ALA A 116 11.35 -3.68 -5.24
N VAL A 117 11.05 -3.36 -3.98
CA VAL A 117 9.70 -3.12 -3.50
C VAL A 117 9.12 -1.84 -4.11
N ASP A 118 9.92 -0.76 -4.17
CA ASP A 118 9.50 0.52 -4.74
C ASP A 118 9.19 0.41 -6.24
N ALA A 119 10.02 -0.34 -6.98
CA ALA A 119 9.76 -0.63 -8.40
C ALA A 119 8.42 -1.35 -8.62
N VAL A 120 8.05 -2.29 -7.74
CA VAL A 120 6.76 -2.99 -7.81
C VAL A 120 5.59 -2.08 -7.44
N ILE A 121 5.75 -1.23 -6.41
CA ILE A 121 4.76 -0.21 -6.03
C ILE A 121 4.46 0.69 -7.23
N GLU A 122 5.49 1.18 -7.91
CA GLU A 122 5.32 2.03 -9.09
C GLU A 122 4.56 1.31 -10.21
N LYS A 123 4.89 0.04 -10.49
CA LYS A 123 4.19 -0.78 -11.48
C LYS A 123 2.69 -0.92 -11.17
N VAL A 124 2.33 -1.28 -9.94
CA VAL A 124 0.92 -1.44 -9.52
C VAL A 124 0.16 -0.12 -9.62
N LEU A 125 0.78 1.00 -9.26
CA LEU A 125 0.15 2.30 -9.40
C LEU A 125 -0.05 2.70 -10.87
N LYS A 126 0.91 2.38 -11.75
CA LYS A 126 0.81 2.62 -13.21
C LYS A 126 -0.34 1.85 -13.86
N THR A 127 -0.72 0.69 -13.34
CA THR A 127 -1.87 -0.11 -13.82
C THR A 127 -3.20 0.31 -13.19
N GLY A 128 -3.22 1.40 -12.42
CA GLY A 128 -4.42 1.89 -11.73
C GLY A 128 -4.81 1.05 -10.51
N GLY A 129 -3.88 0.26 -9.99
CA GLY A 129 -4.03 -0.47 -8.73
C GLY A 129 -3.88 0.43 -7.50
N ASN A 130 -3.98 -0.18 -6.33
CA ASN A 130 -3.89 0.47 -5.03
C ASN A 130 -2.76 -0.16 -4.20
N VAL A 131 -2.17 0.61 -3.29
CA VAL A 131 -1.12 0.14 -2.38
C VAL A 131 -1.52 0.43 -0.93
N ILE A 132 -1.46 -0.60 -0.09
CA ILE A 132 -1.77 -0.52 1.33
C ILE A 132 -0.54 -0.96 2.12
N PHE A 133 0.01 -0.02 2.89
CA PHE A 133 1.06 -0.33 3.85
C PHE A 133 0.45 -0.92 5.12
N THR A 134 0.98 -2.06 5.54
CA THR A 134 0.59 -2.74 6.78
C THR A 134 1.72 -2.68 7.80
N PRO A 135 1.45 -2.71 9.12
CA PRO A 135 2.50 -2.78 10.12
C PRO A 135 3.38 -4.03 9.93
N GLY A 136 4.68 -3.91 10.18
CA GLY A 136 5.61 -5.06 10.20
C GLY A 136 5.08 -6.28 10.96
N GLY A 137 5.21 -7.46 10.35
CA GLY A 137 4.69 -8.73 10.84
C GLY A 137 3.23 -9.04 10.50
N SER A 138 2.45 -8.08 9.97
CA SER A 138 1.04 -8.31 9.61
C SER A 138 0.85 -9.31 8.48
N LEU A 139 1.87 -9.48 7.62
CA LEU A 139 1.86 -10.40 6.47
C LEU A 139 2.74 -11.62 6.73
N THR A 140 2.91 -12.00 7.99
CA THR A 140 3.57 -13.26 8.38
C THR A 140 2.88 -14.43 7.67
N GLY A 141 3.67 -15.25 6.96
CA GLY A 141 3.19 -16.35 6.12
C GLY A 141 2.97 -16.01 4.64
N ARG A 142 3.02 -14.71 4.27
CA ARG A 142 2.86 -14.21 2.90
C ARG A 142 4.12 -13.51 2.37
N ASN A 143 5.26 -13.78 3.02
CA ASN A 143 6.56 -13.20 2.66
C ASN A 143 6.56 -11.67 2.61
N ARG A 144 5.81 -11.02 3.51
CA ARG A 144 5.81 -9.55 3.77
C ARG A 144 5.27 -8.66 2.64
N ILE A 145 4.85 -9.24 1.51
CA ILE A 145 4.25 -8.54 0.37
C ILE A 145 3.25 -9.48 -0.34
N VAL A 146 2.07 -8.98 -0.68
CA VAL A 146 1.04 -9.77 -1.37
C VAL A 146 0.22 -8.89 -2.31
N LEU A 147 -0.06 -9.40 -3.51
CA LEU A 147 -0.94 -8.75 -4.47
C LEU A 147 -2.27 -9.49 -4.51
N LEU A 148 -3.36 -8.76 -4.26
CA LEU A 148 -4.74 -9.22 -4.41
C LEU A 148 -5.17 -8.89 -5.83
N LEU A 149 -5.47 -9.92 -6.60
CA LEU A 149 -5.95 -9.80 -7.97
C LEU A 149 -7.45 -9.54 -7.94
N SER A 150 -7.92 -8.56 -8.70
CA SER A 150 -9.35 -8.46 -8.99
C SER A 150 -9.75 -9.59 -9.92
N GLU A 151 -10.93 -10.18 -9.74
CA GLU A 151 -11.55 -10.94 -10.83
C GLU A 151 -11.58 -10.04 -12.08
N ALA A 152 -11.15 -10.59 -13.21
CA ALA A 152 -11.35 -9.90 -14.47
C ALA A 152 -12.84 -9.60 -14.57
N ALA A 153 -13.20 -8.31 -14.57
CA ALA A 153 -14.56 -7.92 -14.89
C ALA A 153 -14.82 -8.44 -16.30
N ASP A 154 -15.62 -9.51 -16.40
CA ASP A 154 -16.22 -9.92 -17.67
C ASP A 154 -16.90 -8.67 -18.25
N ILE A 155 -16.38 -8.22 -19.39
CA ILE A 155 -17.00 -7.19 -20.25
C ILE A 155 -17.92 -7.91 -21.24
#